data_AF-A0A6P7SYW7-F1
#
_entry.id   AF-A0A6P7SYW7-F1
#
_cell.length_a   1.000
_cell.length_b   1.000
_cell.length_c   1.000
_cell.angle_alpha   90.00
_cell.angle_beta   90.00
_cell.angle_gamma   90.00
#
_symmetry.space_group_name_H-M   'P 1'
#
loop_
_entity.id
_entity.type
_entity.pdbx_description
1 polymer ?
#
loop_
_entity_poly.entity_id
_entity_poly.type
_entity_poly.pdbx_seq_one_letter_code
_entity_poly.pdbx_strand_id
1 'polypeptide(L)'
;MINCLGTKESIYSLGRPELFLLVPARNYKTLNMKFPNTNYLFYRKTSSVLNLFFDIELLMELKVSDVFPHFAVPRKFQTPSNSPVTVNKDSIYFIKIVPKQIRDAISDSETYAKFLTFLNQVLQKRSSRLIPKMESWLPGSGVHLIRMGYTMMHLIGEVSPEQYLELYLELQKWPEFPESSLQAILIHATPEKDTASEESV
;
A
#
# COMPACT_ATOMS: atom_id res chain seq x y z
N MET A 1 2.15 -0.76 -12.11
CA MET A 1 0.80 -0.25 -11.79
C MET A 1 0.85 0.63 -10.54
N ILE A 2 0.93 0.08 -9.32
CA ILE A 2 0.94 0.89 -8.07
C ILE A 2 2.06 1.94 -8.07
N ASN A 3 3.32 1.56 -8.35
CA ASN A 3 4.44 2.50 -8.35
C ASN A 3 4.29 3.63 -9.40
N CYS A 4 3.65 3.32 -10.54
CA CYS A 4 3.47 4.25 -11.64
C CYS A 4 2.42 5.34 -11.33
N LEU A 5 1.64 5.15 -10.26
CA LEU A 5 0.60 6.10 -9.88
C LEU A 5 1.18 7.43 -9.41
N GLY A 6 2.21 7.40 -8.56
CA GLY A 6 2.87 8.60 -8.05
C GLY A 6 3.78 9.29 -9.06
N THR A 7 4.38 8.53 -9.98
CA THR A 7 5.18 9.09 -11.08
C THR A 7 4.31 9.65 -12.20
N LYS A 8 2.99 9.39 -12.19
CA LYS A 8 2.04 9.70 -13.29
C LYS A 8 2.52 9.17 -14.65
N GLU A 9 3.19 8.03 -14.66
CA GLU A 9 3.70 7.38 -15.86
C GLU A 9 2.71 6.38 -16.46
N SER A 10 3.01 5.90 -17.66
CA SER A 10 2.20 4.87 -18.35
C SER A 10 0.74 5.31 -18.48
N ILE A 11 -0.22 4.44 -18.18
CA ILE A 11 -1.66 4.72 -18.27
C ILE A 11 -2.13 5.87 -17.37
N TYR A 12 -1.36 6.23 -16.33
CA TYR A 12 -1.71 7.32 -15.41
C TYR A 12 -1.31 8.70 -15.94
N SER A 13 -0.48 8.76 -16.98
CA SER A 13 -0.21 10.00 -17.72
C SER A 13 -1.46 10.54 -18.43
N LEU A 14 -2.42 9.65 -18.71
CA LEU A 14 -3.69 9.97 -19.37
C LEU A 14 -4.79 10.40 -18.38
N GLY A 15 -4.47 10.52 -17.08
CA GLY A 15 -5.40 10.90 -16.03
C GLY A 15 -5.76 9.74 -15.10
N ARG A 16 -7.07 9.53 -14.85
CA ARG A 16 -7.59 8.54 -13.91
C ARG A 16 -8.32 7.41 -14.65
N PRO A 17 -7.60 6.45 -15.25
CA PRO A 17 -8.23 5.38 -16.03
C PRO A 17 -9.08 4.47 -15.13
N GLU A 18 -10.26 4.09 -15.62
CA GLU A 18 -11.05 3.01 -15.02
C GLU A 18 -10.58 1.67 -15.59
N LEU A 19 -10.16 0.76 -14.72
CA LEU A 19 -9.64 -0.56 -15.11
C LEU A 19 -10.62 -1.66 -14.73
N PHE A 20 -10.97 -2.49 -15.70
CA PHE A 20 -11.82 -3.66 -15.51
C PHE A 20 -10.94 -4.92 -15.58
N LEU A 21 -10.86 -5.67 -14.48
CA LEU A 21 -9.91 -6.78 -14.32
C LEU A 21 -10.61 -8.06 -13.89
N LEU A 22 -10.17 -9.19 -14.42
CA LEU A 22 -10.47 -10.51 -13.90
C LEU A 22 -9.38 -10.91 -12.91
N VAL A 23 -9.76 -11.19 -11.67
CA VAL A 23 -8.84 -11.49 -10.57
C VAL A 23 -9.21 -12.82 -9.91
N PRO A 24 -8.27 -13.77 -9.78
CA PRO A 24 -8.52 -15.01 -9.05
C PRO A 24 -8.92 -14.74 -7.60
N ALA A 25 -9.81 -15.56 -7.04
CA ALA A 25 -10.33 -15.39 -5.68
C ALA A 25 -9.26 -15.22 -4.60
N ARG A 26 -8.14 -15.94 -4.73
CA ARG A 26 -6.98 -15.83 -3.84
C ARG A 26 -6.40 -14.40 -3.79
N ASN A 27 -6.31 -13.72 -4.92
CA ASN A 27 -5.74 -12.38 -5.01
C ASN A 27 -6.77 -11.33 -4.61
N TYR A 28 -8.03 -11.52 -4.97
CA TYR A 28 -9.11 -10.59 -4.64
C TYR A 28 -9.26 -10.37 -3.13
N LYS A 29 -9.07 -11.41 -2.30
CA LYS A 29 -9.05 -11.27 -0.84
C LYS A 29 -8.04 -10.22 -0.35
N THR A 30 -6.90 -10.08 -1.02
CA THR A 30 -5.88 -9.06 -0.67
C THR A 30 -6.28 -7.67 -1.17
N LEU A 31 -6.98 -7.59 -2.30
CA LEU A 31 -7.43 -6.33 -2.92
C LEU A 31 -8.61 -5.71 -2.15
N ASN A 32 -9.61 -6.51 -1.77
CA ASN A 32 -10.85 -6.02 -1.15
C ASN A 32 -10.81 -5.99 0.39
N MET A 33 -9.62 -6.02 0.98
CA MET A 33 -9.50 -6.09 2.42
C MET A 33 -9.64 -4.71 3.04
N LYS A 34 -10.82 -4.40 3.57
CA LYS A 34 -11.12 -3.10 4.18
C LYS A 34 -10.75 -3.06 5.66
N PHE A 35 -10.14 -1.95 6.08
CA PHE A 35 -10.01 -1.58 7.49
C PHE A 35 -11.36 -1.05 8.01
N PRO A 36 -11.76 -1.25 9.29
CA PRO A 36 -11.13 -2.01 10.39
C PRO A 36 -11.63 -3.46 10.49
N ASN A 37 -12.48 -3.92 9.57
CA ASN A 37 -13.27 -5.16 9.70
C ASN A 37 -12.48 -6.47 9.62
N THR A 38 -11.15 -6.42 9.69
CA THR A 38 -10.29 -7.61 9.56
C THR A 38 -9.11 -7.57 10.53
N ASN A 39 -8.72 -8.75 10.99
CA ASN A 39 -7.52 -8.94 11.82
C ASN A 39 -6.29 -8.38 11.09
N TYR A 40 -5.52 -7.52 11.77
CA TYR A 40 -4.32 -6.85 11.25
C TYR A 40 -3.28 -7.79 10.60
N LEU A 41 -3.35 -9.10 10.93
CA LEU A 41 -2.55 -10.16 10.30
C LEU A 41 -2.64 -10.15 8.77
N PHE A 42 -3.82 -9.83 8.21
CA PHE A 42 -4.01 -9.86 6.77
C PHE A 42 -3.72 -8.50 6.11
N TYR A 43 -3.79 -7.39 6.85
CA TYR A 43 -3.57 -6.03 6.35
C TYR A 43 -2.11 -5.76 5.96
N ARG A 44 -1.71 -6.12 4.74
CA ARG A 44 -0.34 -5.98 4.21
C ARG A 44 -0.19 -4.63 3.50
N LYS A 45 1.06 -4.18 3.33
CA LYS A 45 1.43 -2.98 2.55
C LYS A 45 0.64 -2.85 1.26
N THR A 46 0.58 -3.92 0.46
CA THR A 46 -0.16 -3.92 -0.81
C THR A 46 -1.63 -3.59 -0.62
N SER A 47 -2.31 -4.18 0.37
CA SER A 47 -3.71 -3.87 0.69
C SER A 47 -3.89 -2.43 1.17
N SER A 48 -2.99 -1.95 2.04
CA SER A 48 -3.03 -0.57 2.54
C SER A 48 -2.88 0.45 1.42
N VAL A 49 -1.90 0.25 0.54
CA VAL A 49 -1.63 1.12 -0.61
C VAL A 49 -2.79 1.08 -1.60
N LEU A 50 -3.32 -0.11 -1.89
CA LEU A 50 -4.46 -0.25 -2.79
C LEU A 50 -5.71 0.45 -2.24
N ASN A 51 -6.04 0.25 -0.97
CA ASN A 51 -7.18 0.92 -0.33
C ASN A 51 -7.01 2.44 -0.32
N LEU A 52 -5.80 2.94 -0.08
CA LEU A 52 -5.54 4.36 0.01
C LEU A 52 -5.67 5.06 -1.35
N PHE A 53 -5.20 4.40 -2.41
CA PHE A 53 -5.05 5.03 -3.73
C PHE A 53 -6.06 4.57 -4.77
N PHE A 54 -6.86 3.55 -4.50
CA PHE A 54 -7.82 3.02 -5.46
C PHE A 54 -9.18 2.74 -4.83
N ASP A 55 -10.22 3.01 -5.60
CA ASP A 55 -11.56 2.49 -5.38
C ASP A 55 -11.66 1.15 -6.11
N ILE A 56 -11.91 0.09 -5.33
CA ILE A 56 -12.03 -1.28 -5.84
C ILE A 56 -13.46 -1.75 -5.60
N GLU A 57 -14.16 -2.05 -6.70
CA GLU A 57 -15.55 -2.50 -6.71
C GLU A 57 -15.62 -3.90 -7.32
N LEU A 58 -16.39 -4.79 -6.68
CA LEU A 58 -16.72 -6.10 -7.24
C LEU A 58 -17.96 -5.97 -8.12
N LEU A 59 -17.81 -6.33 -9.39
CA LEU A 59 -18.92 -6.30 -10.34
C LEU A 59 -19.64 -7.64 -10.39
N MET A 60 -18.88 -8.75 -10.46
CA MET A 60 -19.47 -10.09 -10.48
C MET A 60 -18.46 -11.17 -10.07
N GLU A 61 -19.00 -12.29 -9.59
CA GLU A 61 -18.27 -13.56 -9.42
C GLU A 61 -18.58 -14.48 -10.61
N LEU A 62 -17.53 -15.06 -11.18
CA LEU A 62 -17.55 -15.97 -12.32
C LEU A 62 -16.89 -17.28 -11.92
N LYS A 63 -17.28 -18.38 -12.57
CA LYS A 63 -16.47 -19.61 -12.51
C LYS A 63 -15.40 -19.57 -13.59
N VAL A 64 -14.25 -20.18 -13.33
CA VAL A 64 -13.18 -20.34 -14.34
C VAL A 64 -13.70 -21.00 -15.62
N SER A 65 -14.65 -21.94 -15.48
CA SER A 65 -15.34 -22.62 -16.60
C SER A 65 -16.14 -21.69 -17.50
N ASP A 66 -16.56 -20.54 -16.98
CA ASP A 66 -17.49 -19.64 -17.67
C ASP A 66 -16.72 -18.58 -18.48
N VAL A 67 -15.38 -18.55 -18.38
CA VAL A 67 -14.51 -17.54 -19.00
C VAL A 67 -13.74 -18.15 -20.17
N PHE A 68 -13.89 -17.56 -21.35
CA PHE A 68 -13.11 -17.89 -22.55
C PHE A 68 -12.16 -16.74 -22.93
N PRO A 69 -10.89 -17.01 -23.27
CA PRO A 69 -10.24 -18.32 -23.29
C PRO A 69 -10.04 -18.86 -21.87
N HIS A 70 -10.04 -20.18 -21.73
CA HIS A 70 -9.71 -20.83 -20.46
C HIS A 70 -8.25 -20.49 -20.09
N PHE A 71 -8.07 -19.57 -19.16
CA PHE A 71 -6.73 -19.17 -18.71
C PHE A 71 -6.12 -20.29 -17.86
N ALA A 72 -5.05 -20.90 -18.33
CA ALA A 72 -4.28 -21.84 -17.51
C ALA A 72 -3.65 -21.07 -16.34
N VAL A 73 -4.09 -21.35 -15.10
CA VAL A 73 -3.49 -20.75 -13.91
C VAL A 73 -2.08 -21.34 -13.73
N PRO A 74 -1.00 -20.54 -13.79
CA PRO A 74 0.35 -21.06 -13.60
C PRO A 74 0.48 -21.77 -12.25
N ARG A 75 1.20 -22.90 -12.18
CA ARG A 75 1.35 -23.72 -10.95
C ARG A 75 1.74 -22.90 -9.72
N LYS A 76 2.57 -21.86 -9.87
CA LYS A 76 2.99 -20.96 -8.78
C LYS A 76 1.84 -20.16 -8.12
N PHE A 77 0.72 -20.01 -8.81
CA PHE A 77 -0.48 -19.33 -8.31
C PHE A 77 -1.59 -20.29 -7.89
N GLN A 78 -1.39 -21.59 -8.11
CA GLN A 78 -2.31 -22.63 -7.65
C GLN A 78 -2.16 -22.80 -6.14
N THR A 79 -3.28 -22.95 -5.45
CA THR A 79 -3.30 -23.12 -4.00
C THR A 79 -2.96 -24.57 -3.65
N PRO A 80 -2.03 -24.86 -2.71
CA PRO A 80 -1.74 -26.22 -2.29
C PRO A 80 -3.02 -26.98 -1.91
N SER A 81 -3.08 -28.28 -2.21
CA SER A 81 -4.25 -29.11 -1.92
C SER A 81 -4.67 -29.02 -0.45
N ASN A 82 -3.70 -28.90 0.47
CA ASN A 82 -3.91 -28.89 1.92
C ASN A 82 -4.03 -27.48 2.54
N SER A 83 -4.39 -26.45 1.78
CA SER A 83 -4.56 -25.11 2.38
C SER A 83 -5.80 -25.08 3.28
N PRO A 84 -5.69 -24.65 4.55
CA PRO A 84 -6.85 -24.52 5.46
C PRO A 84 -7.80 -23.37 5.08
N VAL A 85 -7.50 -22.65 3.99
CA VAL A 85 -8.33 -21.56 3.50
C VAL A 85 -9.35 -22.10 2.52
N THR A 86 -10.62 -22.08 2.90
CA THR A 86 -11.79 -22.33 2.05
C THR A 86 -11.99 -21.20 1.04
N VAL A 87 -10.97 -20.93 0.21
CA VAL A 87 -11.18 -20.10 -0.99
C VAL A 87 -11.75 -21.02 -2.05
N ASN A 88 -12.91 -20.67 -2.60
CA ASN A 88 -13.44 -21.35 -3.77
C ASN A 88 -12.40 -21.23 -4.90
N LYS A 89 -11.66 -22.32 -5.16
CA LYS A 89 -10.48 -22.31 -6.04
C LYS A 89 -10.86 -22.03 -7.49
N ASP A 90 -12.14 -22.20 -7.82
CA ASP A 90 -12.69 -22.07 -9.17
C ASP A 90 -13.39 -20.73 -9.42
N SER A 91 -13.36 -19.80 -8.46
CA SER A 91 -13.95 -18.47 -8.62
C SER A 91 -12.94 -17.44 -9.17
N ILE A 92 -13.39 -16.70 -10.18
CA ILE A 92 -12.76 -15.49 -10.71
C ILE A 92 -13.68 -14.31 -10.38
N TYR A 93 -13.11 -13.23 -9.88
CA TYR A 93 -13.85 -12.00 -9.62
C TYR A 93 -13.59 -10.98 -10.72
N PHE A 94 -14.65 -10.47 -11.32
CA PHE A 94 -14.58 -9.32 -12.21
C PHE A 94 -14.73 -8.05 -11.39
N ILE A 95 -13.70 -7.21 -11.41
CA ILE A 95 -13.60 -6.03 -10.57
C ILE A 95 -13.37 -4.78 -11.41
N LYS A 96 -13.86 -3.66 -10.89
CA LYS A 96 -13.51 -2.31 -11.35
C LYS A 96 -12.50 -1.71 -10.37
N ILE A 97 -11.40 -1.19 -10.89
CA ILE A 97 -10.39 -0.46 -10.13
C ILE A 97 -10.27 0.94 -10.72
N VAL A 98 -10.45 1.96 -9.88
CA VAL A 98 -10.30 3.36 -10.28
C VAL A 98 -9.30 4.05 -9.35
N PRO A 99 -8.29 4.76 -9.86
CA PRO A 99 -7.44 5.58 -9.02
C PRO A 99 -8.26 6.64 -8.29
N LYS A 100 -8.10 6.73 -6.98
CA LYS A 100 -8.60 7.86 -6.18
C LYS A 100 -7.88 9.14 -6.60
N GLN A 101 -8.50 10.27 -6.31
CA GLN A 101 -7.80 11.54 -6.43
C GLN A 101 -6.63 11.54 -5.43
N ILE A 102 -5.41 11.53 -5.94
CA ILE A 102 -4.21 11.65 -5.11
C ILE A 102 -4.31 13.01 -4.42
N ARG A 103 -4.08 13.05 -3.10
CA ARG A 103 -3.99 14.33 -2.39
C ARG A 103 -2.84 15.14 -2.98
N ASP A 104 -3.02 16.44 -3.17
CA ASP A 104 -1.97 17.33 -3.68
C ASP A 104 -0.66 17.15 -2.90
N ALA A 105 -0.77 16.87 -1.60
CA ALA A 105 0.34 16.61 -0.69
C ALA A 105 1.21 15.36 -0.99
N ILE A 106 0.82 14.46 -1.88
CA ILE A 106 1.67 13.36 -2.38
C ILE A 106 1.67 13.28 -3.92
N SER A 107 1.42 14.42 -4.58
CA SER A 107 1.31 14.43 -6.04
C SER A 107 2.65 14.37 -6.76
N ASP A 108 3.75 14.68 -6.06
CA ASP A 108 5.08 14.54 -6.60
C ASP A 108 5.64 13.12 -6.39
N SER A 109 6.41 12.67 -7.38
CA SER A 109 6.96 11.31 -7.41
C SER A 109 7.89 11.02 -6.21
N GLU A 110 8.57 12.03 -5.69
CA GLU A 110 9.56 11.85 -4.63
C GLU A 110 8.88 11.61 -3.28
N THR A 111 7.93 12.46 -2.91
CA THR A 111 7.08 12.32 -1.73
C THR A 111 6.26 11.04 -1.79
N TYR A 112 5.78 10.64 -2.98
CA TYR A 112 5.10 9.37 -3.16
C TYR A 112 6.02 8.18 -2.86
N ALA A 113 7.23 8.18 -3.41
CA ALA A 113 8.21 7.13 -3.15
C ALA A 113 8.58 7.06 -1.66
N LYS A 114 8.86 8.21 -1.03
CA LYS A 114 9.15 8.32 0.41
C LYS A 114 7.98 7.81 1.25
N PHE A 115 6.74 8.17 0.91
CA PHE A 115 5.56 7.66 1.60
C PHE A 115 5.42 6.13 1.50
N LEU A 116 5.63 5.55 0.30
CA LEU A 116 5.64 4.10 0.13
C LEU A 116 6.73 3.42 0.95
N THR A 117 7.88 4.06 1.11
CA THR A 117 8.97 3.58 1.98
C THR A 117 8.58 3.68 3.45
N PHE A 118 8.01 4.80 3.88
CA PHE A 118 7.49 4.97 5.24
C PHE A 118 6.50 3.85 5.60
N LEU A 119 5.50 3.62 4.74
CA LEU A 119 4.54 2.52 4.92
C LEU A 119 5.22 1.15 5.00
N ASN A 120 6.26 0.91 4.19
CA ASN A 120 7.00 -0.35 4.26
C ASN A 120 7.63 -0.55 5.63
N GLN A 121 8.32 0.47 6.13
CA GLN A 121 9.04 0.41 7.39
C GLN A 121 8.09 0.20 8.56
N VAL A 122 7.01 0.99 8.62
CA VAL A 122 6.03 0.91 9.70
C VAL A 122 5.32 -0.44 9.71
N LEU A 123 4.89 -0.93 8.55
CA LEU A 123 4.12 -2.18 8.43
C LEU A 123 4.97 -3.46 8.52
N GLN A 124 6.30 -3.38 8.75
CA GLN A 124 7.14 -4.57 8.97
C GLN A 124 6.70 -5.36 10.20
N LYS A 125 6.36 -4.67 11.31
CA LYS A 125 5.97 -5.30 12.58
C LYS A 125 4.63 -4.76 13.08
N ARG A 126 3.54 -5.18 12.43
CA ARG A 126 2.16 -4.72 12.69
C ARG A 126 1.65 -4.95 14.12
N SER A 127 2.16 -5.96 14.81
CA SER A 127 1.82 -6.22 16.22
C SER A 127 2.58 -5.36 17.22
N SER A 128 3.51 -4.51 16.76
CA SER A 128 4.17 -3.56 17.66
C SER A 128 3.34 -2.30 17.85
N ARG A 129 3.58 -1.65 18.98
CA ARG A 129 2.93 -0.38 19.36
C ARG A 129 3.45 0.74 18.47
N LEU A 130 2.56 1.62 18.02
CA LEU A 130 2.88 2.72 17.13
C LEU A 130 3.87 3.70 17.78
N ILE A 131 3.53 4.24 18.95
CA ILE A 131 4.33 5.28 19.61
C ILE A 131 5.77 4.83 19.89
N PRO A 132 6.03 3.68 20.55
CA PRO A 132 7.40 3.23 20.78
C PRO A 132 8.19 3.00 19.49
N LYS A 133 7.53 2.53 18.43
CA LYS A 133 8.18 2.33 17.13
C LYS A 133 8.56 3.66 16.50
N MET A 134 7.68 4.64 16.55
CA MET A 134 7.97 5.99 16.05
C MET A 134 9.06 6.67 16.86
N GLU A 135 9.03 6.60 18.19
CA GLU A 135 10.09 7.17 19.03
C GLU A 135 11.47 6.55 18.78
N SER A 136 11.51 5.26 18.43
CA SER A 136 12.77 4.60 18.07
C SER A 136 13.43 5.20 16.82
N TRP A 137 12.64 5.80 15.94
CA TRP A 137 13.17 6.47 14.75
C TRP A 137 13.27 7.99 14.89
N LEU A 138 12.35 8.56 15.66
CA LEU A 138 12.12 9.99 15.83
C LEU A 138 11.90 10.29 17.32
N PRO A 139 12.97 10.49 18.11
CA PRO A 139 12.87 10.78 19.53
C PRO A 139 11.99 12.01 19.81
N GLY A 140 11.09 11.93 20.80
CA GLY A 140 10.15 13.01 21.12
C GLY A 140 8.81 12.96 20.37
N SER A 141 8.69 12.12 19.35
CA SER A 141 7.45 11.96 18.57
C SER A 141 6.23 11.50 19.37
N GLY A 142 6.42 10.88 20.54
CA GLY A 142 5.33 10.38 21.36
C GLY A 142 4.32 11.46 21.76
N VAL A 143 4.79 12.67 22.10
CA VAL A 143 3.92 13.80 22.48
C VAL A 143 3.05 14.24 21.30
N HIS A 144 3.63 14.28 20.10
CA HIS A 144 2.90 14.62 18.88
C HIS A 144 1.83 13.58 18.55
N LEU A 145 2.18 12.30 18.65
CA LEU A 145 1.26 11.19 18.40
C LEU A 145 0.09 11.17 19.38
N ILE A 146 0.33 11.46 20.67
CA ILE A 146 -0.73 11.57 21.67
C ILE A 146 -1.69 12.72 21.33
N ARG A 147 -1.16 13.87 20.87
CA ARG A 147 -1.98 15.01 20.43
C ARG A 147 -2.82 14.69 19.18
N MET A 148 -2.34 13.79 18.32
CA MET A 148 -3.09 13.26 17.17
C MET A 148 -4.15 12.20 17.56
N GLY A 149 -4.26 11.86 18.85
CA GLY A 149 -5.26 10.90 19.36
C GLY A 149 -4.79 9.46 19.46
N TYR A 150 -3.50 9.17 19.18
CA TYR A 150 -2.95 7.84 19.41
C TYR A 150 -2.65 7.60 20.89
N THR A 151 -2.74 6.35 21.33
CA THR A 151 -2.42 5.95 22.71
C THR A 151 -1.22 5.02 22.73
N MET A 152 -0.61 4.87 23.92
CA MET A 152 0.53 3.95 24.12
C MET A 152 0.22 2.49 23.78
N MET A 153 -1.05 2.12 23.69
CA MET A 153 -1.50 0.76 23.40
C MET A 153 -1.85 0.53 21.92
N HIS A 154 -2.01 1.59 21.12
CA HIS A 154 -2.36 1.46 19.71
C HIS A 154 -1.32 0.64 18.96
N LEU A 155 -1.77 -0.42 18.31
CA LEU A 155 -0.92 -1.23 17.44
C LEU A 155 -0.83 -0.61 16.06
N ILE A 156 0.31 -0.81 15.41
CA ILE A 156 0.51 -0.43 14.00
C ILE A 156 -0.56 -1.07 13.10
N GLY A 157 -0.95 -2.30 13.39
CA GLY A 157 -2.01 -2.99 12.66
C GLY A 157 -3.40 -2.37 12.74
N GLU A 158 -3.62 -1.49 13.72
CA GLU A 158 -4.92 -0.84 14.02
C GLU A 158 -5.01 0.58 13.44
N VAL A 159 -4.00 1.02 12.69
CA VAL A 159 -3.97 2.33 12.05
C VAL A 159 -4.38 2.18 10.59
N SER A 160 -5.35 3.00 10.17
CA SER A 160 -5.82 3.02 8.77
C SER A 160 -4.77 3.64 7.82
N PRO A 161 -4.78 3.32 6.52
CA PRO A 161 -3.89 3.96 5.55
C PRO A 161 -4.06 5.47 5.47
N GLU A 162 -5.28 5.96 5.63
CA GLU A 162 -5.59 7.38 5.64
C GLU A 162 -4.91 8.07 6.82
N GLN A 163 -4.94 7.44 8.01
CA GLN A 163 -4.23 7.89 9.19
C GLN A 163 -2.70 7.81 9.02
N TYR A 164 -2.18 6.78 8.34
CA TYR A 164 -0.75 6.73 8.02
C TYR A 164 -0.32 7.84 7.09
N LEU A 165 -1.16 8.19 6.12
CA LEU A 165 -0.90 9.31 5.25
C LEU A 165 -0.89 10.63 6.04
N GLU A 166 -1.91 10.87 6.86
CA GLU A 166 -1.96 12.05 7.71
C GLU A 166 -0.73 12.15 8.64
N LEU A 167 -0.38 11.04 9.28
CA LEU A 167 0.84 10.95 10.10
C LEU A 167 2.09 11.28 9.29
N TYR A 168 2.25 10.74 8.08
CA TYR A 168 3.39 11.04 7.23
C TYR A 168 3.51 12.53 6.89
N LEU A 169 2.39 13.18 6.57
CA LEU A 169 2.37 14.60 6.26
C LEU A 169 2.63 15.48 7.50
N GLU A 170 2.20 15.05 8.69
CA GLU A 170 2.50 15.73 9.95
C GLU A 170 3.97 15.58 10.36
N LEU A 171 4.55 14.38 10.20
CA LEU A 171 5.96 14.12 10.52
C LEU A 171 6.89 15.13 9.84
N GLN A 172 6.62 15.48 8.59
CA GLN A 172 7.42 16.44 7.83
C GLN A 172 7.45 17.85 8.45
N LYS A 173 6.48 18.18 9.30
CA LYS A 173 6.36 19.49 9.96
C LYS A 173 7.07 19.53 11.31
N TRP A 174 7.45 18.39 11.87
CA TRP A 174 8.03 18.34 13.21
C TRP A 174 9.52 18.72 13.16
N PRO A 175 9.99 19.54 14.12
CA PRO A 175 11.35 20.06 14.11
C PRO A 175 12.41 18.96 14.23
N GLU A 176 12.10 17.85 14.88
CA GLU A 176 12.99 16.70 15.03
C GLU A 176 13.12 15.82 13.77
N PHE A 177 12.23 15.97 12.79
CA PHE A 177 12.16 15.07 11.63
C PHE A 177 13.39 15.12 10.71
N PRO A 178 13.95 16.29 10.34
CA PRO A 178 15.09 16.37 9.43
C PRO A 178 16.33 15.60 9.90
N GLU A 179 16.57 15.55 11.21
CA GLU A 179 17.73 14.89 11.82
C GLU A 179 17.45 13.43 12.22
N SER A 180 16.26 12.93 11.92
CA SER A 180 15.82 11.63 12.36
C SER A 180 16.38 10.48 11.53
N SER A 181 16.53 9.32 12.16
CA SER A 181 16.89 8.09 11.44
C SER A 181 15.81 7.68 10.42
N LEU A 182 14.54 8.06 10.65
CA LEU A 182 13.47 7.86 9.68
C LEU A 182 13.77 8.63 8.40
N GLN A 183 14.11 9.92 8.51
CA GLN A 183 14.40 10.75 7.35
C GLN A 183 15.59 10.22 6.55
N ALA A 184 16.65 9.76 7.22
CA ALA A 184 17.78 9.09 6.55
C ALA A 184 17.33 7.87 5.74
N ILE A 185 16.47 7.00 6.33
CA ILE A 185 15.90 5.83 5.62
C ILE A 185 15.07 6.26 4.40
N LEU A 186 14.32 7.36 4.50
CA LEU A 186 13.48 7.84 3.40
C LEU A 186 14.30 8.40 2.24
N ILE A 187 15.40 9.12 2.52
CA ILE A 187 16.30 9.66 1.49
C ILE A 187 17.01 8.54 0.74
N HIS A 188 17.50 7.51 1.44
CA HIS A 188 18.17 6.38 0.77
C HIS A 188 17.23 5.48 -0.06
N ALA A 189 15.92 5.62 0.11
CA ALA A 189 14.93 4.81 -0.59
C ALA A 189 14.40 5.45 -1.87
N THR A 190 14.66 6.74 -2.10
CA THR A 190 14.47 7.34 -3.42
C THR A 190 15.57 6.81 -4.33
N PRO A 191 15.26 6.10 -5.42
CA PRO A 191 16.28 5.76 -6.39
C PRO A 191 16.90 7.07 -6.89
N GLU A 192 18.22 7.19 -6.78
CA GLU A 192 18.95 8.15 -7.59
C GLU A 192 18.46 7.94 -9.02
N LYS A 193 17.96 9.00 -9.66
CA LYS A 193 17.84 8.97 -11.12
C LYS A 193 19.26 8.72 -11.60
N ASP A 194 19.57 7.50 -12.00
CA ASP A 194 20.80 7.20 -12.70
C ASP A 194 20.94 8.26 -13.79
N THR A 195 21.91 9.14 -13.61
CA THR A 195 22.44 10.03 -14.62
C THR A 195 23.08 9.15 -15.69
N ALA A 196 22.26 8.52 -16.51
CA ALA A 196 22.66 7.89 -17.75
C ALA A 196 22.41 8.90 -18.88
N SER A 197 23.18 9.99 -18.85
CA SER A 197 23.51 10.74 -20.06
C SER A 197 25.02 10.81 -20.13
N GLU A 198 25.54 10.25 -21.23
CA GLU A 198 26.85 10.52 -21.81
C GLU A 198 28.05 9.91 -21.10
N GLU A 199 28.38 8.67 -21.49
CA GLU A 199 29.77 8.33 -21.84
C GLU A 199 29.81 7.10 -22.76
N SER A 200 30.72 7.16 -23.74
CA SER A 200 31.10 6.16 -24.75
C SER A 200 30.27 6.02 -26.05
N VAL A 201 30.60 6.91 -27.00
CA VAL A 201 31.20 6.63 -28.34
C VAL A 201 30.78 5.34 -29.05
#